data_AF-A0A842YK48-F1
#
_entry.id   AF-A0A842YK48-F1
#
_cell.length_a   1.000
_cell.length_b   1.000
_cell.length_c   1.000
_cell.angle_alpha   90.00
_cell.angle_beta   90.00
_cell.angle_gamma   90.00
#
_symmetry.space_group_name_H-M   'P 1'
#
loop_
_entity.id
_entity.type
_entity.pdbx_description
1 polymer ?
#
loop_
_entity_poly.entity_id
_entity_poly.type
_entity_poly.pdbx_seq_one_letter_code
_entity_poly.pdbx_strand_id
1 'polypeptide(L)'
;MARGQPAPVTPPEYRSRMSKEGAENLKRFVSAGGTLVCLNESSLFAVEEFELSIRNSVEGLSVREFFCPASTLHVDVDTSDPLGYGLKPDSLLFFWDSPVLETTPSMDSENTKVAARYPMHQVLRSGWLDGEKYLAGKPALTRVYIGEGNVVMYGFRPQHRAQTLVTYKMLFNSFFL
;
A
#
# COMPACT_ATOMS: atom_id res chain seq x y z
N MET A 1 -12.60 -33.84 9.57
CA MET A 1 -12.16 -32.43 9.74
C MET A 1 -13.37 -31.60 10.12
N ALA A 2 -13.38 -31.01 11.31
CA ALA A 2 -14.49 -30.18 11.79
C ALA A 2 -14.56 -28.88 10.97
N ARG A 3 -15.75 -28.55 10.46
CA ARG A 3 -16.00 -27.29 9.76
C ARG A 3 -15.80 -26.15 10.76
N GLY A 4 -14.75 -25.34 10.56
CA GLY A 4 -14.56 -24.11 11.32
C GLY A 4 -15.80 -23.22 11.17
N GLN A 5 -16.19 -22.56 12.25
CA GLN A 5 -17.28 -21.58 12.24
C GLN A 5 -17.08 -20.60 11.06
N PRO A 6 -18.10 -20.34 10.23
CA PRO A 6 -18.01 -19.24 9.27
C PRO A 6 -17.70 -17.97 10.04
N ALA A 7 -16.86 -17.10 9.45
CA ALA A 7 -16.55 -15.80 10.03
C ALA A 7 -17.86 -15.09 10.40
N PRO A 8 -17.94 -14.41 11.57
CA PRO A 8 -19.16 -13.74 11.98
C PRO A 8 -19.58 -12.75 10.89
N VAL A 9 -20.83 -12.87 10.45
CA VAL A 9 -21.41 -11.96 9.47
C VAL A 9 -21.60 -10.61 10.15
N THR A 10 -20.82 -9.60 9.75
CA THR A 10 -20.95 -8.23 10.26
C THR A 10 -22.41 -7.77 10.16
N PRO A 11 -23.05 -7.29 11.25
CA PRO A 11 -24.43 -6.78 11.18
C PRO A 11 -24.57 -5.63 10.17
N PRO A 12 -25.72 -5.50 9.47
CA PRO A 12 -25.91 -4.51 8.40
C PRO A 12 -25.53 -3.07 8.79
N GLU A 13 -25.82 -2.66 10.02
CA GLU A 13 -25.52 -1.34 10.59
C GLU A 13 -24.01 -1.05 10.72
N TYR A 14 -23.16 -2.09 10.74
CA TYR A 14 -21.70 -1.98 10.78
C TYR A 14 -21.04 -2.27 9.42
N ARG A 15 -21.82 -2.40 8.34
CA ARG A 15 -21.31 -2.54 6.96
C ARG A 15 -21.19 -1.19 6.25
N SER A 16 -21.31 -0.08 6.98
CA SER A 16 -21.24 1.25 6.38
C SER A 16 -19.87 1.44 5.73
N ARG A 17 -19.90 1.64 4.41
CA ARG A 17 -18.78 2.19 3.66
C ARG A 17 -18.84 3.71 3.79
N MET A 18 -17.73 4.38 3.48
CA MET A 18 -17.78 5.82 3.33
C MET A 18 -18.78 6.20 2.23
N SER A 19 -19.54 7.27 2.45
CA SER A 19 -20.45 7.79 1.44
C SER A 19 -19.67 8.41 0.28
N LYS A 20 -20.31 8.48 -0.90
CA LYS A 20 -19.75 9.21 -2.06
C LYS A 20 -19.41 10.67 -1.72
N GLU A 21 -20.29 11.33 -0.97
CA GLU A 21 -20.04 12.68 -0.47
C GLU A 21 -18.80 12.76 0.42
N GLY A 22 -18.57 11.76 1.28
CA GLY A 22 -17.36 11.66 2.10
C GLY A 22 -16.10 11.50 1.25
N ALA A 23 -16.15 10.64 0.23
CA ALA A 23 -15.05 10.45 -0.72
C ALA A 23 -14.75 11.73 -1.52
N GLU A 24 -15.79 12.42 -2.00
CA GLU A 24 -15.64 13.73 -2.68
C GLU A 24 -15.02 14.78 -1.76
N ASN A 25 -15.41 14.82 -0.49
CA ASN A 25 -14.83 15.74 0.49
C ASN A 25 -13.35 15.43 0.75
N LEU A 26 -12.95 14.16 0.80
CA LEU A 26 -11.52 13.81 0.86
C LEU A 26 -10.78 14.23 -0.40
N LYS A 27 -11.36 14.01 -1.59
CA LYS A 27 -10.75 14.44 -2.86
C LYS A 27 -10.54 15.96 -2.88
N ARG A 28 -11.53 16.74 -2.42
CA ARG A 28 -11.42 18.20 -2.29
C ARG A 28 -10.33 18.62 -1.30
N PHE A 29 -10.25 17.95 -0.13
CA PHE A 29 -9.21 18.20 0.86
C PHE A 29 -7.82 17.98 0.27
N VAL A 30 -7.61 16.85 -0.43
CA VAL A 30 -6.32 16.56 -1.08
C VAL A 30 -6.03 17.58 -2.17
N SER A 31 -6.97 17.86 -3.08
CA SER A 31 -6.77 18.84 -4.15
C SER A 31 -6.37 20.23 -3.65
N ALA A 32 -6.80 20.61 -2.44
CA ALA A 32 -6.49 21.89 -1.79
C ALA A 32 -5.19 21.89 -0.97
N GLY A 33 -4.30 20.91 -1.17
CA GLY A 33 -2.99 20.83 -0.49
C GLY A 33 -2.94 19.86 0.69
N GLY A 34 -4.04 19.13 0.95
CA GLY A 34 -4.07 18.11 1.99
C GLY A 34 -3.29 16.84 1.61
N THR A 35 -2.80 16.13 2.63
CA THR A 35 -2.17 14.80 2.45
C THR A 35 -3.08 13.70 2.99
N LEU A 36 -3.52 12.79 2.11
CA LEU A 36 -4.24 11.57 2.48
C LEU A 36 -3.25 10.40 2.60
N VAL A 37 -3.21 9.77 3.77
CA VAL A 37 -2.34 8.62 4.05
C VAL A 37 -3.17 7.33 4.10
N CYS A 38 -2.93 6.45 3.13
CA CYS A 38 -3.60 5.16 2.97
C CYS A 38 -2.67 4.01 3.38
N LEU A 39 -3.12 3.19 4.33
CA LEU A 39 -2.36 2.10 4.90
C LEU A 39 -2.98 0.78 4.45
N ASN A 40 -2.19 -0.04 3.77
CA ASN A 40 -2.62 -1.34 3.27
C ASN A 40 -3.83 -1.23 2.33
N GLU A 41 -4.88 -2.02 2.56
CA GLU A 41 -6.13 -2.07 1.78
C GLU A 41 -6.83 -0.70 1.59
N SER A 42 -6.64 0.28 2.49
CA SER A 42 -7.20 1.62 2.24
C SER A 42 -6.54 2.36 1.07
N SER A 43 -5.43 1.83 0.54
CA SER A 43 -4.87 2.28 -0.73
C SER A 43 -5.80 1.96 -1.90
N LEU A 44 -6.49 0.81 -1.87
CA LEU A 44 -7.43 0.43 -2.93
C LEU A 44 -8.69 1.30 -2.91
N PHE A 45 -9.10 1.75 -1.72
CA PHE A 45 -10.14 2.78 -1.59
C PHE A 45 -9.76 4.07 -2.35
N ALA A 46 -8.53 4.57 -2.18
CA ALA A 46 -8.09 5.78 -2.87
C ALA A 46 -7.96 5.56 -4.38
N VAL A 47 -7.49 4.38 -4.80
CA VAL A 47 -7.46 3.99 -6.21
C VAL A 47 -8.84 4.10 -6.85
N GLU A 48 -9.87 3.51 -6.22
CA GLU A 48 -11.23 3.49 -6.75
C GLU A 48 -11.86 4.89 -6.75
N GLU A 49 -11.92 5.56 -5.60
CA GLU A 49 -12.66 6.82 -5.47
C GLU A 49 -11.98 8.00 -6.16
N PHE A 50 -10.65 7.97 -6.30
CA PHE A 50 -9.92 9.05 -6.96
C PHE A 50 -9.53 8.71 -8.40
N GLU A 51 -9.92 7.53 -8.89
CA GLU A 51 -9.66 7.04 -10.25
C GLU A 51 -8.15 7.00 -10.58
N LEU A 52 -7.34 6.56 -9.61
CA LEU A 52 -5.89 6.53 -9.76
C LEU A 52 -5.47 5.42 -10.73
N SER A 53 -4.43 5.69 -11.52
CA SER A 53 -3.85 4.73 -12.47
C SER A 53 -2.94 3.71 -11.78
N ILE A 54 -3.47 3.04 -10.77
CA ILE A 54 -2.82 2.01 -9.98
C ILE A 54 -3.83 0.88 -9.78
N ARG A 55 -3.35 -0.36 -9.71
CA ARG A 55 -4.18 -1.54 -9.44
C ARG A 55 -3.53 -2.47 -8.43
N ASN A 56 -4.31 -3.41 -7.89
CA ASN A 56 -3.78 -4.55 -7.16
C ASN A 56 -3.38 -5.66 -8.16
N SER A 57 -2.09 -5.88 -8.37
CA SER A 57 -1.61 -6.84 -9.37
C SER A 57 -1.81 -8.30 -8.99
N VAL A 58 -2.13 -8.59 -7.72
CA VAL A 58 -2.43 -9.94 -7.22
C VAL A 58 -3.92 -10.20 -7.04
N GLU A 59 -4.77 -9.24 -7.40
CA GLU A 59 -6.23 -9.43 -7.38
C GLU A 59 -6.65 -10.55 -8.33
N GLY A 60 -7.53 -11.43 -7.86
CA GLY A 60 -8.04 -12.58 -8.61
C GLY A 60 -7.09 -13.79 -8.67
N LEU A 61 -5.86 -13.68 -8.15
CA LEU A 61 -4.95 -14.82 -8.05
C LEU A 61 -5.41 -15.80 -6.96
N SER A 62 -5.22 -17.09 -7.23
CA SER A 62 -5.44 -18.14 -6.24
C SER A 62 -4.31 -18.17 -5.20
N VAL A 63 -4.58 -18.75 -4.02
CA VAL A 63 -3.56 -18.99 -2.99
C VAL A 63 -2.42 -19.92 -3.44
N ARG A 64 -2.54 -20.59 -4.58
CA ARG A 64 -1.45 -21.39 -5.17
C ARG A 64 -0.54 -20.55 -6.06
N GLU A 65 -1.05 -19.44 -6.59
CA GLU A 65 -0.31 -18.53 -7.46
C GLU A 65 0.43 -17.46 -6.65
N PHE A 66 -0.23 -16.91 -5.63
CA PHE A 66 0.35 -15.93 -4.73
C PHE A 66 -0.07 -16.20 -3.29
N PHE A 67 0.90 -16.37 -2.39
CA PHE A 67 0.65 -16.59 -0.97
C PHE A 67 1.75 -15.97 -0.11
N CYS A 68 1.38 -14.96 0.67
CA CYS A 68 2.28 -14.25 1.59
C CYS A 68 1.51 -13.83 2.87
N PRO A 69 1.27 -14.77 3.80
CA PRO A 69 0.39 -14.54 4.95
C PRO A 69 0.98 -13.61 6.01
N ALA A 70 2.28 -13.73 6.30
CA ALA A 70 2.98 -12.92 7.30
C ALA A 70 4.49 -13.08 7.10
N SER A 71 5.09 -12.15 6.35
CA SER A 71 6.48 -12.26 5.93
C SER A 71 7.20 -10.93 6.05
N THR A 72 8.47 -11.01 6.41
CA THR A 72 9.39 -9.87 6.31
C THR A 72 10.00 -9.88 4.93
N LEU A 73 9.83 -8.77 4.20
CA LEU A 73 10.29 -8.62 2.82
C LEU A 73 11.32 -7.51 2.72
N HIS A 74 12.28 -7.68 1.81
CA HIS A 74 13.17 -6.62 1.37
C HIS A 74 12.41 -5.58 0.56
N VAL A 75 12.82 -4.32 0.70
CA VAL A 75 12.31 -3.20 -0.07
C VAL A 75 13.47 -2.24 -0.40
N ASP A 76 13.56 -1.88 -1.67
CA ASP A 76 14.45 -0.86 -2.18
C ASP A 76 13.79 0.51 -1.98
N VAL A 77 14.39 1.36 -1.16
CA VAL A 77 13.90 2.69 -0.78
C VAL A 77 14.68 3.76 -1.52
N ASP A 78 13.97 4.67 -2.18
CA ASP A 78 14.54 5.90 -2.68
C ASP A 78 14.76 6.87 -1.52
N THR A 79 16.00 6.94 -1.03
CA THR A 79 16.37 7.82 0.10
C THR A 79 16.46 9.29 -0.29
N SER A 80 16.27 9.63 -1.57
CA SER A 80 16.15 11.02 -2.04
C SER A 80 14.71 11.54 -2.01
N ASP A 81 13.71 10.64 -1.97
CA ASP A 81 12.32 11.02 -1.75
C ASP A 81 12.08 11.33 -0.26
N PRO A 82 11.30 12.39 0.10
CA PRO A 82 10.98 12.70 1.49
C PRO A 82 10.42 11.52 2.29
N LEU A 83 9.66 10.63 1.67
CA LEU A 83 9.13 9.42 2.32
C LEU A 83 10.25 8.44 2.71
N GLY A 84 11.38 8.45 2.01
CA GLY A 84 12.55 7.61 2.26
C GLY A 84 13.59 8.21 3.21
N TYR A 85 13.40 9.45 3.69
CA TYR A 85 14.38 10.14 4.53
C TYR A 85 14.70 9.38 5.83
N GLY A 86 16.00 9.19 6.08
CA GLY A 86 16.51 8.53 7.28
C GLY A 86 16.39 6.99 7.27
N LEU A 87 15.99 6.39 6.14
CA LEU A 87 16.05 4.95 5.90
C LEU A 87 17.31 4.55 5.13
N LYS A 88 17.57 3.24 5.10
CA LYS A 88 18.61 2.65 4.24
C LYS A 88 18.02 2.28 2.88
N PRO A 89 18.80 2.34 1.78
CA PRO A 89 18.32 1.91 0.46
C PRO A 89 17.77 0.48 0.46
N ASP A 90 18.45 -0.46 1.11
CA ASP A 90 17.88 -1.77 1.42
C ASP A 90 17.28 -1.74 2.83
N SER A 91 15.96 -1.86 2.92
CA SER A 91 15.19 -1.88 4.16
C SER A 91 14.27 -3.09 4.22
N LEU A 92 13.66 -3.31 5.38
CA LEU A 92 12.70 -4.39 5.58
C LEU A 92 11.32 -3.83 5.91
N LEU A 93 10.29 -4.46 5.34
CA LEU A 93 8.90 -4.24 5.71
C LEU A 93 8.22 -5.54 6.10
N PHE A 94 7.11 -5.43 6.80
CA PHE A 94 6.28 -6.58 7.14
C PHE A 94 5.00 -6.60 6.30
N PHE A 95 4.85 -7.66 5.52
CA PHE A 95 3.74 -7.90 4.61
C PHE A 95 2.77 -8.90 5.25
N TRP A 96 1.50 -8.54 5.31
CA TRP A 96 0.45 -9.44 5.78
C TRP A 96 -0.88 -9.00 5.19
N ASP A 97 -1.41 -9.82 4.28
CA ASP A 97 -2.73 -9.61 3.65
C ASP A 97 -2.80 -8.17 3.12
N SER A 98 -1.88 -7.90 2.20
CA SER A 98 -1.58 -6.57 1.71
C SER A 98 -1.71 -6.54 0.19
N PRO A 99 -2.16 -5.41 -0.40
CA PRO A 99 -2.25 -5.29 -1.84
C PRO A 99 -0.86 -5.17 -2.45
N VAL A 100 -0.69 -5.67 -3.66
CA VAL A 100 0.53 -5.42 -4.45
C VAL A 100 0.21 -4.34 -5.47
N LEU A 101 0.73 -3.14 -5.23
CA LEU A 101 0.43 -1.99 -6.07
C LEU A 101 1.16 -2.12 -7.41
N GLU A 102 0.48 -1.79 -8.49
CA GLU A 102 1.07 -1.69 -9.82
C GLU A 102 0.53 -0.45 -10.53
N THR A 103 1.43 0.42 -10.99
CA THR A 103 1.09 1.57 -11.82
C THR A 103 0.68 1.11 -13.22
N THR A 104 -0.48 1.57 -13.70
CA THR A 104 -0.95 1.35 -15.06
C THR A 104 -0.64 2.57 -15.92
N PRO A 105 -0.28 2.40 -17.21
CA PRO A 105 -0.09 3.52 -18.11
C PRO A 105 -1.36 4.36 -18.26
N SER A 106 -1.22 5.67 -18.10
CA SER A 106 -2.28 6.65 -18.26
C SER A 106 -1.69 8.03 -18.57
N MET A 107 -2.55 8.99 -18.91
CA MET A 107 -2.15 10.38 -19.13
C MET A 107 -1.60 11.07 -17.87
N ASP A 108 -1.89 10.55 -16.68
CA ASP A 108 -1.49 11.14 -15.40
C ASP A 108 -0.39 10.31 -14.70
N SER A 109 0.27 9.41 -15.42
CA SER A 109 1.28 8.51 -14.85
C SER A 109 2.47 9.26 -14.25
N GLU A 110 2.80 10.44 -14.77
CA GLU A 110 3.83 11.34 -14.24
C GLU A 110 3.51 11.88 -12.85
N ASN A 111 2.23 11.92 -12.47
CA ASN A 111 1.79 12.36 -11.14
C ASN A 111 2.03 11.29 -10.07
N THR A 112 2.46 10.09 -10.45
CA THR A 112 2.81 9.03 -9.51
C THR A 112 4.32 8.95 -9.30
N LYS A 113 4.74 9.12 -8.05
CA LYS A 113 6.10 8.85 -7.57
C LYS A 113 6.12 7.56 -6.76
N VAL A 114 7.20 6.79 -6.92
CA VAL A 114 7.39 5.54 -6.19
C VAL A 114 8.60 5.72 -5.27
N ALA A 115 8.35 5.81 -3.97
CA ALA A 115 9.38 6.02 -2.96
C ALA A 115 10.01 4.70 -2.49
N ALA A 116 9.33 3.57 -2.69
CA ALA A 116 9.90 2.26 -2.39
C ALA A 116 9.34 1.17 -3.31
N ARG A 117 10.17 0.19 -3.68
CA ARG A 117 9.82 -0.97 -4.51
C ARG A 117 10.31 -2.26 -3.89
N TYR A 118 9.65 -3.38 -4.17
CA TYR A 118 10.25 -4.68 -3.90
C TYR A 118 11.43 -4.90 -4.86
N PRO A 119 12.53 -5.53 -4.40
CA PRO A 119 13.65 -5.84 -5.27
C PRO A 119 13.25 -6.82 -6.37
N MET A 120 14.04 -6.90 -7.44
CA MET A 120 13.76 -7.77 -8.59
C MET A 120 13.89 -9.27 -8.27
N HIS A 121 14.56 -9.61 -7.17
CA HIS A 121 14.78 -10.98 -6.70
C HIS A 121 15.12 -10.98 -5.21
N GLN A 122 15.00 -12.14 -4.57
CA GLN A 122 15.28 -12.34 -3.14
C GLN A 122 14.42 -11.44 -2.25
N VAL A 123 13.15 -11.24 -2.64
CA VAL A 123 12.21 -10.38 -1.91
C VAL A 123 11.96 -10.91 -0.49
N LEU A 124 11.89 -12.22 -0.31
CA LEU A 124 11.64 -12.83 1.00
C LEU A 124 12.88 -12.78 1.89
N ARG A 125 12.78 -12.09 3.04
CA ARG A 125 13.79 -12.20 4.11
C ARG A 125 13.46 -13.33 5.09
N SER A 126 12.22 -13.42 5.53
CA SER A 126 11.75 -14.40 6.51
C SER A 126 10.25 -14.60 6.39
N GLY A 127 9.78 -15.83 6.58
CA GLY A 127 8.37 -16.21 6.45
C GLY A 127 8.14 -17.09 5.23
N TRP A 128 7.04 -16.84 4.52
CA TRP A 128 6.63 -17.61 3.35
C TRP A 128 6.24 -16.68 2.21
N LEU A 129 6.72 -16.98 1.00
CA LEU A 129 6.33 -16.27 -0.21
C LEU A 129 6.26 -17.24 -1.38
N ASP A 130 5.04 -17.55 -1.80
CA ASP A 130 4.78 -18.12 -3.13
C ASP A 130 4.45 -17.00 -4.11
N GLY A 131 5.00 -17.08 -5.32
CA GLY A 131 4.72 -16.11 -6.37
C GLY A 131 5.52 -14.81 -6.29
N GLU A 132 6.80 -14.86 -5.88
CA GLU A 132 7.69 -13.68 -5.80
C GLU A 132 7.66 -12.78 -7.04
N LYS A 133 7.51 -13.36 -8.23
CA LYS A 133 7.35 -12.65 -9.51
C LYS A 133 6.22 -11.60 -9.52
N TYR A 134 5.21 -11.76 -8.66
CA TYR A 134 4.11 -10.80 -8.55
C TYR A 134 4.47 -9.59 -7.69
N LEU A 135 5.48 -9.68 -6.82
CA LEU A 135 6.02 -8.57 -6.03
C LEU A 135 7.20 -7.89 -6.74
N ALA A 136 8.05 -8.66 -7.42
CA ALA A 136 9.34 -8.18 -7.92
C ALA A 136 9.23 -6.88 -8.74
N GLY A 137 9.96 -5.84 -8.33
CA GLY A 137 9.96 -4.51 -8.96
C GLY A 137 8.68 -3.67 -8.76
N LYS A 138 7.63 -4.24 -8.15
CA LYS A 138 6.38 -3.54 -7.89
C LYS A 138 6.54 -2.50 -6.78
N PRO A 139 5.83 -1.36 -6.87
CA PRO A 139 5.76 -0.39 -5.80
C PRO A 139 5.29 -0.99 -4.47
N ALA A 140 6.02 -0.67 -3.40
CA ALA A 140 5.60 -0.90 -2.02
C ALA A 140 5.06 0.38 -1.37
N LEU A 141 5.60 1.54 -1.75
CA LEU A 141 5.19 2.87 -1.29
C LEU A 141 5.11 3.84 -2.48
N THR A 142 3.94 4.44 -2.66
CA THR A 142 3.69 5.41 -3.73
C THR A 142 3.13 6.71 -3.18
N ARG A 143 3.39 7.80 -3.90
CA ARG A 143 2.82 9.13 -3.69
C ARG A 143 2.23 9.60 -5.00
N VAL A 144 0.93 9.91 -5.01
CA VAL A 144 0.24 10.46 -6.17
C VAL A 144 -0.12 11.92 -5.90
N TYR A 145 0.23 12.81 -6.82
CA TYR A 145 -0.14 14.22 -6.76
C TYR A 145 -1.56 14.42 -7.28
N ILE A 146 -2.39 15.14 -6.52
CA ILE A 146 -3.73 15.56 -6.93
C ILE A 146 -3.90 17.02 -6.54
N GLY A 147 -4.06 17.90 -7.53
CA GLY A 147 -4.07 19.34 -7.30
C GLY A 147 -2.78 19.79 -6.61
N GLU A 148 -2.91 20.40 -5.44
CA GLU A 148 -1.77 20.85 -4.63
C GLU A 148 -1.34 19.84 -3.54
N GLY A 149 -2.07 18.73 -3.37
CA GLY A 149 -1.84 17.78 -2.30
C GLY A 149 -1.35 16.41 -2.75
N ASN A 150 -1.36 15.49 -1.79
CA ASN A 150 -0.72 14.18 -1.92
C ASN A 150 -1.66 13.05 -1.48
N VAL A 151 -1.61 11.94 -2.19
CA VAL A 151 -2.13 10.64 -1.74
C VAL A 151 -0.96 9.69 -1.57
N VAL A 152 -0.66 9.34 -0.33
CA VAL A 152 0.43 8.40 0.00
C VAL A 152 -0.17 7.02 0.24
N MET A 153 0.23 6.03 -0.54
CA MET A 153 -0.29 4.67 -0.47
C MET A 153 0.81 3.69 -0.11
N TYR A 154 0.60 3.03 1.03
CA TYR A 154 1.42 1.94 1.51
C TYR A 154 0.78 0.61 1.11
N GLY A 155 1.42 -0.17 0.26
CA GLY A 155 1.05 -1.57 -0.05
C GLY A 155 1.38 -2.55 1.08
N PHE A 156 1.46 -2.04 2.31
CA PHE A 156 1.80 -2.75 3.54
C PHE A 156 1.35 -1.90 4.75
N ARG A 157 1.53 -2.43 5.97
CA ARG A 157 1.19 -1.71 7.22
C ARG A 157 2.46 -1.19 7.90
N PRO A 158 2.86 0.08 7.72
CA PRO A 158 4.09 0.60 8.32
C PRO A 158 4.08 0.58 9.86
N GLN A 159 2.89 0.64 10.46
CA GLN A 159 2.64 0.64 11.91
C GLN A 159 2.39 -0.75 12.51
N HIS A 160 2.49 -1.83 11.72
CA HIS A 160 1.98 -3.15 12.12
C HIS A 160 2.51 -3.61 13.48
N ARG A 161 1.61 -3.62 14.47
CA ARG A 161 1.85 -4.06 15.86
C ARG A 161 3.10 -3.45 16.54
N ALA A 162 3.59 -2.31 16.06
CA ALA A 162 4.89 -1.73 16.49
C ALA A 162 6.10 -2.67 16.34
N GLN A 163 6.01 -3.70 15.50
CA GLN A 163 7.11 -4.67 15.32
C GLN A 163 8.13 -4.19 14.28
N THR A 164 7.68 -3.50 13.23
CA THR A 164 8.55 -3.03 12.14
C THR A 164 8.95 -1.58 12.35
N LEU A 165 9.80 -1.32 13.35
CA LEU A 165 10.23 0.04 13.70
C LEU A 165 10.87 0.81 12.53
N VAL A 166 11.47 0.10 11.57
CA VAL A 166 12.08 0.71 10.38
C VAL A 166 11.04 1.45 9.54
N THR A 167 9.84 0.90 9.37
CA THR A 167 8.80 1.48 8.51
C THR A 167 8.03 2.63 9.17
N TYR A 168 8.19 2.86 10.47
CA TYR A 168 7.58 3.99 11.17
C TYR A 168 8.10 5.34 10.64
N LYS A 169 9.38 5.39 10.24
CA LYS A 169 9.95 6.60 9.64
C LYS A 169 9.22 6.99 8.37
N MET A 170 8.91 6.02 7.50
CA MET A 170 8.14 6.30 6.28
C MET A 170 6.78 6.92 6.63
N LEU A 171 6.06 6.33 7.60
CA LEU A 171 4.78 6.85 8.07
C LEU A 171 4.89 8.28 8.60
N PHE A 172 5.85 8.56 9.48
CA PHE A 172 6.01 9.91 10.02
C PHE A 172 6.47 10.92 8.96
N ASN A 173 7.33 10.51 8.02
CA ASN A 173 7.73 11.36 6.90
C ASN A 173 6.51 11.81 6.08
N SER A 174 5.49 10.96 5.94
CA SER A 174 4.26 11.32 5.22
C SER A 174 3.45 12.45 5.86
N PHE A 175 3.63 12.72 7.16
CA PHE A 175 2.93 13.81 7.85
C PHE A 175 3.57 15.18 7.59
N PHE A 176 4.77 15.22 7.01
CA PHE A 176 5.50 16.44 6.69
C PHE A 176 5.53 16.75 5.19
N LEU A 177 4.73 16.04 4.39
CA LEU A 177 4.56 16.28 2.96
C LEU A 177 3.67 17.48 2.67
#